data_AF-A0A699WIL6-F1
#
_entry.id   AF-A0A699WIL6-F1
#
_cell.length_a   1.000
_cell.length_b   1.000
_cell.length_c   1.000
_cell.angle_alpha   90.00
_cell.angle_beta   90.00
_cell.angle_gamma   90.00
#
_symmetry.space_group_name_H-M   'P 1'
#
loop_
_entity.id
_entity.type
_entity.pdbx_description
1 polymer ?
#
loop_
_entity_poly.entity_id
_entity_poly.type
_entity_poly.pdbx_seq_one_letter_code
_entity_poly.pdbx_strand_id
1 'polypeptide(L)'
;MVLELADRTISKPTGVAENVFVKFGKFYFPADFVILEFVADPRVPLIVGRPFLSTAHALIDVYEEEADAFIAIDDEPISSNIDATYYDLEGD
;
A
#
# COMPACT_ATOMS: atom_id res chain seq x y z
N MET A 1 15.97 12.74 2.57
CA MET A 1 14.59 12.60 3.11
C MET A 1 14.64 11.66 4.31
N VAL A 2 13.87 11.94 5.36
CA VAL A 2 13.69 11.04 6.51
C VAL A 2 12.19 10.96 6.79
N LEU A 3 11.73 9.80 7.23
CA LEU A 3 10.32 9.52 7.56
C LEU A 3 10.21 9.28 9.06
N GLU A 4 9.16 9.81 9.68
CA GLU A 4 8.74 9.43 11.03
C GLU A 4 7.58 8.45 10.90
N LEU A 5 7.75 7.24 11.44
CA LEU A 5 6.74 6.18 11.44
C LEU A 5 5.73 6.39 12.59
N ALA A 6 4.64 5.63 12.60
CA ALA A 6 3.59 5.77 13.61
C ALA A 6 4.06 5.50 15.05
N ASP A 7 5.10 4.66 15.20
CA ASP A 7 5.78 4.39 16.47
C ASP A 7 6.83 5.47 16.84
N ARG A 8 6.88 6.56 16.07
CA ARG A 8 7.83 7.68 16.18
C ARG A 8 9.28 7.32 15.89
N THR A 9 9.53 6.13 15.32
CA THR A 9 10.86 5.81 14.83
C THR A 9 11.17 6.65 13.59
N ILE A 10 12.39 7.16 13.51
CA ILE A 10 12.86 7.90 12.34
C ILE A 10 13.60 6.91 11.44
N SER A 11 13.08 6.72 10.23
CA SER A 11 13.67 5.85 9.21
C SER A 11 14.18 6.67 8.03
N LYS A 12 15.26 6.18 7.43
CA LYS A 12 15.83 6.74 6.21
C LYS A 12 15.46 5.82 5.05
N PRO A 13 14.71 6.30 4.05
CA PRO A 13 14.42 5.53 2.85
C PRO A 13 15.69 5.02 2.14
N THR A 14 15.62 3.80 1.64
CA THR A 14 16.64 3.19 0.78
C THR A 14 16.47 3.65 -0.67
N GLY A 15 15.22 3.91 -1.08
CA GLY A 15 14.91 4.37 -2.42
C GLY A 15 13.45 4.75 -2.60
N VAL A 16 13.10 5.11 -3.84
CA VAL A 16 11.73 5.32 -4.28
C VAL A 16 11.51 4.44 -5.51
N ALA A 17 10.43 3.67 -5.50
CA ALA A 17 9.97 2.94 -6.67
C ALA A 17 8.88 3.79 -7.34
N GLU A 18 9.18 4.31 -8.53
CA GLU A 18 8.28 5.21 -9.26
C GLU A 18 7.41 4.43 -10.25
N ASN A 19 6.17 4.90 -10.48
CA ASN A 19 5.23 4.35 -11.46
C ASN A 19 4.96 2.84 -11.32
N VAL A 20 4.90 2.35 -10.08
CA VAL A 20 4.54 0.95 -9.81
C VAL A 20 3.03 0.78 -10.00
N PHE A 21 2.63 -0.16 -10.86
CA PHE A 21 1.22 -0.50 -11.04
C PHE A 21 0.74 -1.43 -9.95
N VAL A 22 -0.15 -0.93 -9.10
CA VAL A 22 -0.77 -1.72 -8.02
C VAL A 22 -2.10 -2.26 -8.50
N LYS A 23 -2.27 -3.58 -8.41
CA LYS A 23 -3.51 -4.24 -8.75
C LYS A 23 -4.49 -4.18 -7.57
N PHE A 24 -5.66 -3.62 -7.80
CA PHE A 24 -6.80 -3.69 -6.88
C PHE A 24 -7.99 -4.32 -7.58
N GLY A 25 -8.31 -5.57 -7.22
CA GLY A 25 -9.33 -6.36 -7.92
C GLY A 25 -8.95 -6.56 -9.40
N LYS A 26 -9.72 -5.94 -10.30
CA LYS A 26 -9.50 -5.99 -11.77
C LYS A 26 -8.77 -4.75 -12.32
N PHE A 27 -8.42 -3.79 -11.47
CA PHE A 27 -7.88 -2.50 -11.87
C PHE A 27 -6.41 -2.35 -11.49
N TYR A 28 -5.72 -1.47 -12.21
CA TYR A 28 -4.31 -1.15 -11.97
C TYR A 28 -4.17 0.36 -11.79
N PHE A 29 -3.54 0.77 -10.70
CA PHE A 29 -3.27 2.18 -10.39
C PHE A 29 -1.77 2.42 -10.33
N PRO A 30 -1.22 3.38 -11.09
CA PRO A 30 0.17 3.77 -10.93
C PRO A 30 0.36 4.51 -9.59
N ALA A 31 1.42 4.16 -8.88
CA ALA A 31 1.78 4.81 -7.63
C ALA A 31 3.29 4.77 -7.39
N ASP A 32 3.77 5.80 -6.70
CA ASP A 32 5.14 5.85 -6.21
C ASP A 32 5.20 5.33 -4.78
N PHE A 33 6.20 4.50 -4.48
CA PHE A 33 6.42 3.91 -3.16
C PHE A 33 7.77 4.30 -2.61
N VAL A 34 7.80 4.61 -1.31
CA VAL A 34 9.05 4.77 -0.58
C VAL A 34 9.49 3.40 -0.06
N ILE A 35 10.71 2.99 -0.39
CA ILE A 35 11.28 1.72 0.04
C ILE A 35 12.06 1.94 1.33
N LEU A 36 11.73 1.16 2.36
CA LEU A 36 12.38 1.17 3.66
C LEU A 36 12.99 -0.20 3.94
N GLU A 37 14.22 -0.22 4.43
CA GLU A 37 14.82 -1.41 5.04
C GLU A 37 14.38 -1.46 6.51
N PHE A 38 13.44 -2.36 6.83
CA PHE A 38 12.93 -2.56 8.18
C PHE A 38 12.79 -4.05 8.48
N VAL A 39 12.77 -4.41 9.76
CA VAL A 39 12.41 -5.79 10.17
C VAL A 39 10.93 -5.97 9.85
N ALA A 40 10.65 -6.69 8.76
CA ALA A 40 9.29 -6.93 8.30
C ALA A 40 8.46 -7.58 9.41
N ASP A 41 7.38 -6.91 9.84
CA ASP A 41 6.33 -7.59 10.57
C ASP A 41 5.51 -8.36 9.52
N PRO A 42 5.49 -9.71 9.55
CA PRO A 42 4.73 -10.50 8.59
C PRO A 42 3.22 -10.21 8.64
N ARG A 43 2.73 -9.55 9.70
CA ARG A 43 1.33 -9.13 9.84
C ARG A 43 1.01 -7.85 9.06
N VAL A 44 2.01 -7.00 8.77
CA VAL A 44 1.81 -5.73 8.05
C VAL A 44 2.92 -5.54 6.99
N PRO A 45 2.89 -6.35 5.91
CA PRO A 45 3.94 -6.30 4.90
C PRO A 45 3.90 -5.03 4.01
N LEU A 46 2.78 -4.29 3.99
CA LEU A 46 2.60 -3.12 3.13
C LEU A 46 1.77 -2.03 3.82
N ILE A 47 2.24 -0.79 3.79
CA ILE A 47 1.51 0.38 4.28
C ILE A 47 1.04 1.21 3.09
N VAL A 48 -0.28 1.31 2.93
CA VAL A 48 -0.89 2.14 1.88
C VAL A 48 -1.22 3.51 2.46
N GLY A 49 -0.54 4.54 1.97
CA GLY A 49 -0.73 5.91 2.44
C GLY A 49 -2.05 6.53 1.95
N ARG A 50 -2.52 7.55 2.68
CA ARG A 50 -3.68 8.38 2.29
C ARG A 50 -3.62 8.94 0.86
N PRO A 51 -2.45 9.38 0.33
CA PRO A 51 -2.38 9.86 -1.06
C PRO A 51 -2.82 8.81 -2.07
N PHE A 52 -2.39 7.56 -1.91
CA PHE A 52 -2.79 6.47 -2.79
C PHE A 52 -4.30 6.20 -2.69
N LEU A 53 -4.82 6.09 -1.46
CA LEU A 53 -6.23 5.87 -1.21
C LEU A 53 -7.10 6.99 -1.81
N SER A 54 -6.61 8.24 -1.77
CA SER A 54 -7.27 9.37 -2.42
C SER A 54 -7.27 9.25 -3.94
N THR A 55 -6.15 8.89 -4.57
CA THR A 55 -6.06 8.69 -6.02
C THR A 55 -6.97 7.56 -6.50
N ALA A 56 -7.08 6.50 -5.72
CA ALA A 56 -7.94 5.36 -6.00
C ALA A 56 -9.41 5.61 -5.62
N HIS A 57 -9.78 6.76 -5.05
CA HIS A 57 -11.13 6.99 -4.52
C HIS A 57 -11.60 5.88 -3.57
N ALA A 58 -10.70 5.45 -2.68
CA ALA A 58 -10.98 4.38 -1.74
C ALA A 58 -12.00 4.80 -0.67
N LEU A 59 -12.97 3.93 -0.40
CA LEU A 59 -13.89 3.96 0.73
C LEU A 59 -13.34 3.03 1.81
N ILE A 60 -13.14 3.53 3.01
CA ILE A 60 -12.67 2.71 4.14
C ILE A 60 -13.87 2.46 5.05
N ASP A 61 -14.29 1.21 5.17
CA ASP A 61 -15.23 0.77 6.19
C ASP A 61 -14.43 0.24 7.39
N VAL A 62 -14.78 0.69 8.59
CA VAL A 62 -14.07 0.31 9.82
C VAL A 62 -15.08 -0.34 10.76
N TYR A 63 -14.94 -1.65 10.98
CA TYR A 63 -15.81 -2.43 11.82
C TYR A 63 -15.01 -3.16 12.91
N GLU A 64 -15.29 -2.84 14.17
CA GLU A 64 -14.56 -3.34 15.35
C GLU A 64 -13.03 -3.14 15.27
N GLU A 65 -12.28 -4.22 15.05
CA GLU A 65 -10.80 -4.24 14.95
C GLU A 65 -10.32 -4.41 13.50
N GLU A 66 -11.24 -4.52 12.53
CA GLU A 66 -10.94 -4.74 11.13
C GLU A 66 -11.33 -3.50 10.30
N ALA A 67 -10.41 -3.08 9.44
CA ALA A 67 -10.62 -1.96 8.53
C ALA A 67 -10.54 -2.50 7.10
N ASP A 68 -11.69 -2.54 6.43
CA ASP A 68 -11.80 -2.96 5.04
C ASP A 68 -11.70 -1.73 4.13
N ALA A 69 -10.70 -1.73 3.25
CA ALA A 69 -10.59 -0.74 2.20
C ALA A 69 -11.26 -1.26 0.92
N PHE A 70 -12.26 -0.53 0.45
CA PHE A 70 -12.90 -0.73 -0.84
C PHE A 70 -12.46 0.37 -1.79
N ILE A 71 -12.33 0.06 -3.07
CA ILE A 71 -12.17 1.07 -4.11
C ILE A 71 -13.51 1.13 -4.84
N ALA A 72 -14.13 2.31 -4.88
CA ALA A 72 -15.36 2.52 -5.62
C ALA A 72 -15.01 2.93 -7.06
N ILE A 73 -15.44 2.13 -8.03
CA ILE A 73 -15.30 2.46 -9.46
C ILE A 73 -16.70 2.37 -10.05
N ASP A 74 -17.14 3.46 -10.68
CA ASP A 74 -18.50 3.59 -11.23
C ASP A 74 -19.60 3.30 -10.18
N ASP A 75 -19.43 3.78 -8.95
CA ASP A 75 -20.33 3.58 -7.80
C ASP A 75 -20.48 2.12 -7.30
N GLU A 76 -19.70 1.16 -7.84
CA GLU A 76 -19.64 -0.21 -7.33
C GLU A 76 -18.42 -0.40 -6.39
N PRO A 77 -18.62 -0.84 -5.13
CA PRO A 77 -17.52 -1.11 -4.21
C PRO A 77 -16.82 -2.42 -4.58
N ILE A 78 -15.50 -2.37 -4.71
CA ILE A 78 -14.65 -3.54 -4.97
C ILE A 78 -13.74 -3.76 -3.77
N SER A 79 -13.78 -4.97 -3.18
CA SER A 79 -12.91 -5.31 -2.06
C SER A 79 -11.45 -5.38 -2.50
N SER A 80 -10.56 -4.85 -1.66
CA SER A 80 -9.12 -4.93 -1.89
C SER A 80 -8.61 -6.34 -1.60
N ASN A 81 -8.62 -7.23 -2.60
CA ASN A 81 -7.74 -8.40 -2.56
C ASN A 81 -6.32 -7.92 -2.94
N ILE A 82 -5.61 -7.32 -1.98
CA ILE A 82 -4.19 -6.98 -2.16
C ILE A 82 -3.41 -8.29 -2.07
N ASP A 83 -3.22 -8.93 -3.22
CA ASP A 83 -2.31 -10.07 -3.33
C ASP A 83 -0.87 -9.54 -3.28
N ALA A 84 -0.32 -9.44 -2.08
CA ALA A 84 1.08 -9.10 -1.86
C ALA A 84 1.96 -10.31 -2.19
N THR A 85 1.88 -10.84 -3.41
CA THR A 85 2.88 -11.79 -3.90
C THR A 85 4.17 -11.02 -4.15
N TYR A 86 5.11 -11.23 -3.23
CA TYR A 86 6.50 -10.82 -3.33
C TYR A 86 7.05 -11.24 -4.70
N TYR A 87 7.35 -10.27 -5.57
CA TYR A 87 8.28 -10.54 -6.66
C TYR A 87 9.64 -10.66 -6.01
N ASP A 88 10.11 -11.90 -5.87
CA ASP A 88 11.50 -12.17 -5.57
C ASP A 88 12.31 -11.60 -6.73
N LEU A 89 12.95 -10.45 -6.49
CA LEU A 89 14.01 -9.95 -7.37
C LEU A 89 15.28 -10.75 -7.05
N GLU A 90 15.22 -12.07 -7.24
CA GLU A 90 16.43 -12.84 -7.55
C GLU A 90 16.86 -12.38 -8.94
N GLY A 91 17.75 -11.39 -8.93
CA GLY A 91 18.48 -11.00 -10.12
C GLY A 91 19.40 -12.12 -10.57
N ASP A 92 19.40 -12.33 -11.88
CA ASP A 92 20.60 -12.65 -12.66
C ASP A 92 20.64 -11.69 -13.87
#